data_AF-A0A9Q8LG36-F1
#
_entry.id   AF-A0A9Q8LG36-F1
#
_cell.length_a   1.000
_cell.length_b   1.000
_cell.length_c   1.000
_cell.angle_alpha   90.00
_cell.angle_beta   90.00
_cell.angle_gamma   90.00
#
_symmetry.space_group_name_H-M   'P 1'
#
loop_
_entity.id
_entity.type
_entity.pdbx_description
1 polymer ?
#
loop_
_entity_poly.entity_id
_entity_poly.type
_entity_poly.pdbx_seq_one_letter_code
_entity_poly.pdbx_strand_id
1 'polypeptide(L)'
;MPTTAANNMAPNNLNNTADVYVIDYQGLHQHVGKGINKTSLMLLSISAHSAFQTQASPGKAPPKTSDKHLFLLHEDKPGAPSAEPEAARIVCKWIDSYDPNKPIDAQVLTLDHIPESAGGPTLQQVVHLYHTAYAFRIDRQRRGNVLREAISDYIHNGPLSENEFRMLHDLLAFDDGTLKSAQHSTMHSQIHGCEPSKSKDDKQENKIVQDKDGKWHVYARPDPQEFEKIVAFAKGRGIWEGMEDAKRLIVCQKEQGLLSALQFQTREAHRLKDHKKATALRAQMAVKQALIKQLKEEMAAIGAAREAKEKARLEAAKKADEARKKKAEQEEARKQSQKPK
;
A
#
# COMPACT_ATOMS: atom_id res chain seq x y z
N MET A 1 -50.82 45.70 -1.18
CA MET A 1 -50.81 44.44 -1.95
C MET A 1 -49.40 44.21 -2.45
N PRO A 2 -48.69 43.14 -2.04
CA PRO A 2 -47.38 42.85 -2.59
C PRO A 2 -47.56 42.05 -3.89
N THR A 3 -46.99 42.57 -4.96
CA THR A 3 -46.91 41.92 -6.27
C THR A 3 -45.92 40.77 -6.20
N THR A 4 -46.44 39.55 -6.35
CA THR A 4 -45.70 38.31 -6.59
C THR A 4 -44.81 38.46 -7.82
N ALA A 5 -43.49 38.49 -7.63
CA ALA A 5 -42.54 38.28 -8.70
C ALA A 5 -42.57 36.79 -9.07
N ALA A 6 -43.17 36.49 -10.23
CA ALA A 6 -43.09 35.18 -10.84
C ALA A 6 -41.63 34.89 -11.19
N ASN A 7 -41.08 33.84 -10.58
CA ASN A 7 -39.82 33.24 -10.97
C ASN A 7 -39.93 32.78 -12.43
N ASN A 8 -39.28 33.52 -13.33
CA ASN A 8 -38.95 33.06 -14.67
C ASN A 8 -37.95 31.90 -14.54
N MET A 9 -38.44 30.67 -14.40
CA MET A 9 -37.67 29.49 -14.75
C MET A 9 -37.41 29.54 -16.26
N ALA A 10 -36.15 29.80 -16.61
CA ALA A 10 -35.70 29.71 -17.99
C ALA A 10 -36.01 28.31 -18.56
N PRO A 11 -36.41 28.20 -19.84
CA PRO A 11 -36.70 26.93 -20.46
C PRO A 11 -35.46 26.03 -20.43
N ASN A 12 -35.60 24.83 -19.84
CA ASN A 12 -34.58 23.77 -19.85
C ASN A 12 -34.17 23.49 -21.29
N ASN A 13 -32.96 23.93 -21.65
CA ASN A 13 -32.34 23.65 -22.92
C ASN A 13 -31.87 22.18 -22.90
N LEU A 14 -32.79 21.24 -23.13
CA LEU A 14 -32.59 19.78 -23.17
C LEU A 14 -31.42 19.35 -24.07
N ASN A 15 -30.96 20.23 -24.96
CA ASN A 15 -29.81 20.02 -25.82
C ASN A 15 -28.45 20.11 -25.12
N ASN A 16 -28.36 20.62 -23.88
CA ASN A 16 -27.09 20.78 -23.16
C ASN A 16 -26.86 19.76 -22.02
N THR A 17 -27.64 18.69 -21.98
CA THR A 17 -27.47 17.61 -21.00
C THR A 17 -26.99 16.32 -21.65
N ALA A 18 -26.27 15.50 -20.88
CA ALA A 18 -25.77 14.20 -21.28
C ALA A 18 -26.07 13.13 -20.23
N ASP A 19 -26.41 11.94 -20.68
CA ASP A 19 -26.51 10.75 -19.84
C ASP A 19 -25.21 9.96 -19.92
N VAL A 20 -24.69 9.56 -18.76
CA VAL A 20 -23.39 8.89 -18.61
C VAL A 20 -23.60 7.43 -18.24
N TYR A 21 -22.97 6.54 -19.01
CA TYR A 21 -23.01 5.11 -18.79
C TYR A 21 -21.59 4.55 -18.60
N VAL A 22 -21.47 3.53 -17.74
CA VAL A 22 -20.28 2.71 -17.58
C VAL A 22 -20.62 1.25 -17.87
N ILE A 23 -19.64 0.48 -18.34
CA ILE A 23 -19.76 -0.96 -18.49
C ILE A 23 -19.17 -1.59 -17.23
N ASP A 24 -19.97 -2.37 -16.50
CA ASP A 24 -19.49 -3.07 -15.31
C ASP A 24 -18.65 -4.32 -15.66
N TYR A 25 -18.17 -5.02 -14.63
CA TYR A 25 -17.37 -6.24 -14.80
C TYR A 25 -18.13 -7.41 -15.44
N GLN A 26 -19.47 -7.33 -15.53
CA GLN A 26 -20.31 -8.33 -16.20
C GLN A 26 -20.60 -7.95 -17.66
N GLY A 27 -20.08 -6.82 -18.12
CA GLY A 27 -20.37 -6.30 -19.46
C GLY A 27 -21.72 -5.57 -19.55
N LEU A 28 -22.38 -5.29 -18.41
CA LEU A 28 -23.67 -4.61 -18.40
C LEU A 28 -23.49 -3.10 -18.36
N HIS A 29 -24.29 -2.40 -19.17
CA HIS A 29 -24.32 -0.94 -19.19
C HIS A 29 -25.08 -0.43 -17.96
N GLN A 30 -24.39 0.25 -17.06
CA GLN A 30 -24.98 0.91 -15.91
C GLN A 30 -25.08 2.41 -16.14
N HIS A 31 -26.27 2.95 -15.89
CA HIS A 31 -26.51 4.39 -15.90
C HIS A 31 -25.97 5.01 -14.61
N VAL A 32 -25.02 5.95 -14.72
CA VAL A 32 -24.32 6.54 -13.57
C VAL A 32 -24.48 8.07 -13.46
N GLY A 33 -24.98 8.74 -14.49
CA GLY A 33 -25.28 10.16 -14.42
C GLY A 33 -26.40 10.51 -15.38
N LYS A 34 -27.52 11.01 -14.86
CA LYS A 34 -28.67 11.43 -15.67
C LYS A 34 -28.66 12.93 -15.83
N GLY A 35 -28.75 13.41 -17.07
CA GLY A 35 -28.93 14.83 -17.35
C GLY A 35 -27.75 15.73 -16.95
N ILE A 36 -26.54 15.18 -16.94
CA ILE A 36 -25.31 15.90 -16.54
C ILE A 36 -25.06 17.06 -17.50
N ASN A 37 -24.65 18.22 -16.98
CA ASN A 37 -24.29 19.37 -17.82
C ASN A 37 -23.17 19.01 -18.82
N LYS A 38 -23.49 19.01 -20.12
CA LYS A 38 -22.58 18.62 -21.20
C LYS A 38 -21.37 19.53 -21.30
N THR A 39 -21.54 20.83 -21.04
CA THR A 39 -20.45 21.80 -21.06
C THR A 39 -19.44 21.54 -19.95
N SER A 40 -19.90 21.34 -18.72
CA SER A 40 -19.03 20.99 -17.57
C SER A 40 -18.34 19.65 -17.78
N LEU A 41 -19.08 18.65 -18.28
CA LEU A 41 -18.54 17.33 -18.60
C LEU A 41 -17.44 17.41 -19.67
N MET A 42 -17.64 18.14 -20.76
CA MET A 42 -16.62 18.36 -21.80
C MET A 42 -15.44 19.21 -21.34
N LEU A 43 -15.64 20.10 -20.36
CA LEU A 43 -14.58 20.93 -19.80
C LEU A 43 -13.65 20.11 -18.89
N LEU A 44 -14.21 19.21 -18.09
CA LEU A 44 -13.50 18.46 -17.06
C LEU A 44 -12.99 17.09 -17.52
N SER A 45 -13.67 16.45 -18.48
CA SER A 45 -13.33 15.14 -19.01
C SER A 45 -12.84 15.23 -20.45
N ILE A 46 -11.55 14.93 -20.66
CA ILE A 46 -10.94 14.87 -22.01
C ILE A 46 -11.62 13.77 -22.84
N SER A 47 -12.03 12.67 -22.22
CA SER A 47 -12.77 11.59 -22.88
C SER A 47 -14.10 12.09 -23.42
N ALA A 48 -14.86 12.85 -22.62
CA ALA A 48 -16.14 13.41 -23.04
C ALA A 48 -15.98 14.50 -24.09
N HIS A 49 -14.96 15.37 -23.94
CA HIS A 49 -14.61 16.37 -24.94
C HIS A 49 -14.40 15.74 -26.31
N SER A 50 -13.57 14.68 -26.35
CA SER A 50 -13.26 13.95 -27.58
C SER A 50 -14.48 13.26 -28.16
N ALA A 51 -15.29 12.59 -27.33
CA ALA A 51 -16.50 11.88 -27.75
C ALA A 51 -17.54 12.84 -28.37
N PHE A 52 -17.79 13.98 -27.75
CA PHE A 52 -18.80 14.92 -28.24
C PHE A 52 -18.33 15.80 -29.40
N GLN A 53 -17.03 16.12 -29.50
CA GLN A 53 -16.49 16.86 -30.65
C GLN A 53 -16.39 16.01 -31.92
N THR A 54 -16.04 14.73 -31.79
CA THR A 54 -15.98 13.81 -32.94
C THR A 54 -17.36 13.59 -33.57
N GLN A 55 -18.43 13.62 -32.78
CA GLN A 55 -19.81 13.62 -33.27
C GLN A 55 -20.23 14.90 -34.01
N ALA A 56 -19.53 16.02 -33.82
CA ALA A 56 -19.86 17.31 -34.40
C ALA A 56 -19.11 17.63 -35.70
N SER A 57 -18.11 16.81 -36.09
CA SER A 57 -17.26 17.08 -37.25
C SER A 57 -17.93 16.63 -38.57
N PRO A 58 -18.09 17.52 -39.57
CA PRO A 58 -18.65 17.16 -40.86
C PRO A 58 -17.68 16.27 -41.64
N GLY A 59 -18.08 15.03 -41.96
CA GLY A 59 -17.33 14.12 -42.84
C GLY A 59 -16.82 12.83 -42.20
N LYS A 60 -16.95 12.64 -40.87
CA LYS A 60 -16.74 11.32 -40.24
C LYS A 60 -18.08 10.61 -40.07
N ALA A 61 -18.14 9.32 -40.42
CA ALA A 61 -19.31 8.50 -40.18
C ALA A 61 -19.71 8.61 -38.71
N PRO A 62 -20.99 8.91 -38.40
CA PRO A 62 -21.42 9.05 -37.02
C PRO A 62 -21.12 7.73 -36.28
N PRO A 63 -20.62 7.79 -35.02
CA PRO A 63 -20.49 6.59 -34.22
C PRO A 63 -21.85 5.87 -34.16
N LYS A 64 -21.84 4.52 -34.13
CA LYS A 64 -23.05 3.67 -34.14
C LYS A 64 -24.02 3.94 -32.98
N THR A 65 -23.67 4.79 -32.02
CA THR A 65 -24.53 5.26 -30.94
C THR A 65 -25.46 6.36 -31.48
N SER A 66 -26.73 6.01 -31.68
CA SER A 66 -27.77 6.88 -32.25
C SER A 66 -28.12 8.12 -31.41
N ASP A 67 -27.60 8.27 -30.19
CA ASP A 67 -27.98 9.33 -29.26
C ASP A 67 -26.85 10.35 -29.00
N LYS A 68 -27.04 11.59 -29.47
CA LYS A 68 -26.14 12.76 -29.27
C LYS A 68 -25.95 13.19 -27.81
N HIS A 69 -26.67 12.54 -26.90
CA HIS A 69 -26.70 12.80 -25.46
C HIS A 69 -26.01 11.72 -24.65
N LEU A 70 -25.61 10.62 -25.26
CA LEU A 70 -25.03 9.49 -24.53
C LEU A 70 -23.51 9.60 -24.48
N PHE A 71 -22.95 9.54 -23.26
CA PHE A 71 -21.52 9.40 -23.03
C PHE A 71 -21.24 8.04 -22.39
N LEU A 72 -20.54 7.18 -23.13
CA LEU A 72 -20.05 5.90 -22.64
C LEU A 72 -18.59 6.07 -22.21
N LEU A 73 -18.30 5.88 -20.92
CA LEU A 73 -16.96 6.10 -20.38
C LEU A 73 -15.92 5.10 -20.92
N HIS A 74 -16.38 3.91 -21.32
CA HIS A 74 -15.55 2.85 -21.91
C HIS A 74 -16.14 2.42 -23.24
N GLU A 75 -15.40 2.67 -24.32
CA GLU A 75 -15.58 1.87 -25.52
C GLU A 75 -15.02 0.46 -25.23
N ASP A 76 -15.64 -0.56 -25.81
CA ASP A 76 -15.35 -1.99 -25.66
C ASP A 76 -13.96 -2.37 -26.26
N LYS A 77 -12.91 -1.68 -25.82
CA LYS A 77 -11.54 -1.76 -26.33
C LYS A 77 -10.68 -2.48 -25.29
N PRO A 78 -9.91 -3.50 -25.69
CA PRO A 78 -8.97 -4.17 -24.81
C PRO A 78 -8.01 -3.16 -24.14
N GLY A 79 -7.96 -3.17 -22.81
CA GLY A 79 -7.07 -2.29 -22.02
C GLY A 79 -7.64 -0.92 -21.66
N ALA A 80 -8.91 -0.63 -21.94
CA ALA A 80 -9.56 0.55 -21.37
C ALA A 80 -9.65 0.40 -19.83
N PRO A 81 -9.32 1.45 -19.04
CA PRO A 81 -9.37 1.39 -17.58
C PRO A 81 -10.82 1.19 -17.14
N SER A 82 -11.17 0.13 -16.39
CA SER A 82 -12.55 -0.12 -15.95
C SER A 82 -12.97 0.81 -14.80
N ALA A 83 -14.09 1.53 -14.94
CA ALA A 83 -14.62 2.37 -13.88
C ALA A 83 -15.60 1.62 -12.99
N GLU A 84 -15.49 1.84 -11.69
CA GLU A 84 -16.46 1.32 -10.72
C GLU A 84 -17.73 2.21 -10.74
N PRO A 85 -18.95 1.64 -10.81
CA PRO A 85 -20.18 2.41 -10.99
C PRO A 85 -20.46 3.45 -9.90
N GLU A 86 -20.28 3.14 -8.62
CA GLU A 86 -20.53 4.10 -7.54
C GLU A 86 -19.56 5.29 -7.60
N ALA A 87 -18.28 5.02 -7.81
CA ALA A 87 -17.25 6.02 -8.03
C ALA A 87 -17.58 6.89 -9.26
N ALA A 88 -18.12 6.30 -10.33
CA ALA A 88 -18.54 7.05 -11.51
C ALA A 88 -19.72 7.98 -11.20
N ARG A 89 -20.69 7.55 -10.38
CA ARG A 89 -21.78 8.42 -9.89
C ARG A 89 -21.24 9.60 -9.10
N ILE A 90 -20.25 9.38 -8.24
CA ILE A 90 -19.60 10.45 -7.46
C ILE A 90 -18.92 11.44 -8.40
N VAL A 91 -18.14 10.97 -9.38
CA VAL A 91 -17.49 11.84 -10.37
C VAL A 91 -18.51 12.64 -11.17
N CYS A 92 -19.60 12.00 -11.64
CA CYS A 92 -20.68 12.69 -12.35
C CYS A 92 -21.32 13.79 -11.50
N LYS A 93 -21.62 13.49 -10.22
CA LYS A 93 -22.18 14.47 -9.29
C LYS A 93 -21.21 15.65 -9.04
N TRP A 94 -19.92 15.36 -8.91
CA TRP A 94 -18.90 16.41 -8.77
C TRP A 94 -18.81 17.29 -10.03
N ILE A 95 -18.80 16.70 -11.23
CA ILE A 95 -18.82 17.44 -12.50
C ILE A 95 -20.05 18.34 -12.60
N ASP A 96 -21.21 17.85 -12.20
CA ASP A 96 -22.47 18.60 -12.27
C ASP A 96 -22.53 19.75 -11.25
N SER A 97 -21.77 19.63 -10.15
CA SER A 97 -21.61 20.69 -9.15
C SER A 97 -20.62 21.79 -9.55
N TYR A 98 -19.95 21.65 -10.70
CA TYR A 98 -18.95 22.60 -11.17
C TYR A 98 -19.54 23.99 -11.41
N ASP A 99 -18.98 24.99 -10.75
CA ASP A 99 -19.36 26.40 -10.85
C ASP A 99 -18.30 27.16 -11.67
N PRO A 100 -18.62 27.67 -12.87
CA PRO A 100 -17.68 28.40 -13.69
C PRO A 100 -17.22 29.73 -13.07
N ASN A 101 -17.90 30.23 -12.04
CA ASN A 101 -17.55 31.49 -11.37
C ASN A 101 -16.56 31.30 -10.23
N LYS A 102 -16.27 30.07 -9.82
CA LYS A 102 -15.33 29.77 -8.74
C LYS A 102 -13.94 29.43 -9.31
N PRO A 103 -12.86 29.71 -8.56
CA PRO A 103 -11.53 29.30 -8.95
C PRO A 103 -11.48 27.81 -9.25
N ILE A 104 -10.87 27.47 -10.38
CA ILE A 104 -10.89 26.12 -10.91
C ILE A 104 -10.12 25.13 -10.03
N ASP A 105 -9.04 25.63 -9.38
CA ASP A 105 -8.18 24.87 -8.47
C ASP A 105 -8.83 24.65 -7.09
N ALA A 106 -9.91 25.38 -6.78
CA ALA A 106 -10.67 25.19 -5.55
C ALA A 106 -11.78 24.13 -5.70
N GLN A 107 -12.03 23.67 -6.93
CA GLN A 107 -13.09 22.72 -7.26
C GLN A 107 -12.45 21.39 -7.66
N VAL A 108 -11.77 20.75 -6.70
CA VAL A 108 -11.09 19.48 -6.88
C VAL A 108 -11.86 18.34 -6.23
N LEU A 109 -11.61 17.12 -6.69
CA LEU A 109 -12.18 15.93 -6.08
C LEU A 109 -11.48 15.64 -4.74
N THR A 110 -12.25 15.49 -3.67
CA THR A 110 -11.75 15.29 -2.29
C THR A 110 -12.42 14.10 -1.62
N LEU A 111 -11.95 13.73 -0.43
CA LEU A 111 -12.54 12.66 0.39
C LEU A 111 -14.01 12.93 0.78
N ASP A 112 -14.40 14.21 0.90
CA ASP A 112 -15.76 14.62 1.28
C ASP A 112 -16.83 14.24 0.23
N HIS A 113 -16.40 13.89 -0.99
CA HIS A 113 -17.28 13.42 -2.04
C HIS A 113 -17.64 11.94 -1.89
N ILE A 114 -16.89 11.19 -1.08
CA ILE A 114 -17.17 9.79 -0.78
C ILE A 114 -18.26 9.77 0.31
N PRO A 115 -19.40 9.09 0.09
CA PRO A 115 -20.45 8.97 1.09
C PRO A 115 -19.90 8.49 2.43
N GLU A 116 -20.33 9.13 3.52
CA GLU A 116 -19.88 8.77 4.87
C GLU A 116 -20.23 7.32 5.20
N SER A 117 -19.20 6.53 5.52
CA SER A 117 -19.32 5.22 6.14
C SER A 117 -18.91 5.33 7.61
N ALA A 118 -19.42 4.42 8.45
CA ALA A 118 -18.99 4.33 9.84
C ALA A 118 -17.47 4.06 9.90
N GLY A 119 -16.68 5.09 10.23
CA GLY A 119 -15.21 5.02 10.29
C GLY A 119 -14.46 5.81 9.20
N GLY A 120 -15.17 6.46 8.26
CA GLY A 120 -14.62 7.25 7.16
C GLY A 120 -14.33 6.42 5.89
N PRO A 121 -13.94 7.08 4.78
CA PRO A 121 -13.73 6.41 3.49
C PRO A 121 -12.75 5.25 3.56
N THR A 122 -13.14 4.10 3.01
CA THR A 122 -12.24 2.94 2.93
C THR A 122 -11.19 3.13 1.82
N LEU A 123 -10.04 2.46 1.93
CA LEU A 123 -9.02 2.49 0.87
C LEU A 123 -9.63 2.13 -0.50
N GLN A 124 -10.45 1.09 -0.54
CA GLN A 124 -11.11 0.64 -1.77
C GLN A 124 -11.94 1.76 -2.40
N GLN A 125 -12.76 2.47 -1.61
CA GLN A 125 -13.54 3.61 -2.12
C GLN A 125 -12.65 4.73 -2.67
N VAL A 126 -11.57 5.07 -1.96
CA VAL A 126 -10.63 6.12 -2.39
C VAL A 126 -9.91 5.73 -3.68
N VAL A 127 -9.44 4.49 -3.78
CA VAL A 127 -8.75 3.96 -4.97
C VAL A 127 -9.67 3.90 -6.17
N HIS A 128 -10.90 3.38 -6.01
CA HIS A 128 -11.88 3.35 -7.10
C HIS A 128 -12.25 4.76 -7.55
N LEU A 129 -12.43 5.71 -6.63
CA LEU A 129 -12.74 7.08 -7.00
C LEU A 129 -11.59 7.75 -7.79
N TYR A 130 -10.35 7.59 -7.31
CA TYR A 130 -9.18 8.12 -7.99
C TYR A 130 -8.96 7.47 -9.36
N HIS A 131 -9.15 6.15 -9.48
CA HIS A 131 -9.07 5.43 -10.74
C HIS A 131 -10.21 5.82 -11.71
N THR A 132 -11.44 5.91 -11.23
CA THR A 132 -12.57 6.31 -12.07
C THR A 132 -12.40 7.73 -12.59
N ALA A 133 -11.91 8.66 -11.77
CA ALA A 133 -11.58 10.00 -12.24
C ALA A 133 -10.44 10.01 -13.29
N TYR A 134 -9.52 9.03 -13.26
CA TYR A 134 -8.58 8.76 -14.35
C TYR A 134 -9.25 8.23 -15.62
N ALA A 135 -10.22 7.32 -15.49
CA ALA A 135 -11.00 6.83 -16.62
C ALA A 135 -11.76 7.96 -17.35
N PHE A 136 -12.29 8.93 -16.61
CA PHE A 136 -12.83 10.18 -17.18
C PHE A 136 -11.76 11.09 -17.81
N ARG A 137 -10.48 10.73 -17.72
CA ARG A 137 -9.33 11.55 -18.16
C ARG A 137 -9.37 12.95 -17.56
N ILE A 138 -9.81 13.07 -16.31
CA ILE A 138 -9.73 14.33 -15.54
C ILE A 138 -8.27 14.60 -15.24
N ASP A 139 -7.82 15.86 -15.41
CA ASP A 139 -6.44 16.25 -15.11
C ASP A 139 -6.05 15.84 -13.67
N ARG A 140 -4.80 15.40 -13.49
CA ARG A 140 -4.23 15.00 -12.20
C ARG A 140 -4.47 16.05 -11.11
N GLN A 141 -4.32 17.34 -11.42
CA GLN A 141 -4.53 18.42 -10.43
C GLN A 141 -5.96 18.43 -9.87
N ARG A 142 -6.95 18.01 -10.66
CA ARG A 142 -8.38 18.01 -10.31
C ARG A 142 -8.90 16.66 -9.87
N ARG A 143 -8.23 15.59 -10.28
CA ARG A 143 -8.50 14.20 -9.86
C ARG A 143 -8.39 14.01 -8.34
N GLY A 144 -7.75 14.96 -7.66
CA GLY A 144 -7.66 15.01 -6.21
C GLY A 144 -6.29 14.57 -5.73
N ASN A 145 -5.37 15.53 -5.55
CA ASN A 145 -4.11 15.26 -4.86
C ASN A 145 -4.36 14.70 -3.45
N VAL A 146 -5.42 15.17 -2.79
CA VAL A 146 -5.88 14.66 -1.49
C VAL A 146 -6.22 13.16 -1.52
N LEU A 147 -6.86 12.67 -2.60
CA LEU A 147 -7.14 11.23 -2.74
C LEU A 147 -5.84 10.42 -2.89
N ARG A 148 -4.91 10.94 -3.71
CA ARG A 148 -3.60 10.32 -3.91
C ARG A 148 -2.77 10.31 -2.62
N GLU A 149 -2.80 11.39 -1.86
CA GLU A 149 -2.15 11.52 -0.55
C GLU A 149 -2.76 10.53 0.45
N ALA A 150 -4.09 10.41 0.50
CA ALA A 150 -4.74 9.41 1.36
C ALA A 150 -4.35 7.97 1.02
N ILE A 151 -4.22 7.62 -0.28
CA ILE A 151 -3.71 6.32 -0.71
C ILE A 151 -2.25 6.13 -0.28
N SER A 152 -1.43 7.16 -0.50
CA SER A 152 -0.02 7.14 -0.11
C SER A 152 0.14 6.95 1.40
N ASP A 153 -0.57 7.72 2.22
CA ASP A 153 -0.52 7.62 3.67
C ASP A 153 -0.96 6.24 4.14
N TYR A 154 -2.00 5.67 3.54
CA TYR A 154 -2.42 4.29 3.82
C TYR A 154 -1.29 3.30 3.59
N ILE A 155 -0.59 3.38 2.45
CA ILE A 155 0.53 2.50 2.08
C ILE A 155 1.70 2.62 3.07
N HIS A 156 1.93 3.81 3.63
CA HIS A 156 3.04 4.07 4.56
C HIS A 156 2.69 3.72 6.02
N ASN A 157 1.41 3.73 6.39
CA ASN A 157 0.97 3.50 7.77
C ASN A 157 0.99 2.02 8.19
N GLY A 158 1.04 1.08 7.23
CA GLY A 158 1.10 -0.35 7.51
C GLY A 158 1.30 -1.15 6.24
N PRO A 159 1.58 -2.46 6.35
CA PRO A 159 1.72 -3.28 5.17
C PRO A 159 0.38 -3.52 4.50
N LEU A 160 0.46 -3.65 3.19
CA LEU A 160 -0.67 -4.00 2.35
C LEU A 160 -0.94 -5.50 2.46
N SER A 161 -2.22 -5.86 2.52
CA SER A 161 -2.62 -7.23 2.24
C SER A 161 -2.41 -7.54 0.76
N GLU A 162 -2.31 -8.83 0.41
CA GLU A 162 -2.17 -9.25 -0.98
C GLU A 162 -3.30 -8.72 -1.88
N ASN A 163 -4.54 -8.71 -1.38
CA ASN A 163 -5.70 -8.21 -2.12
C ASN A 163 -5.60 -6.69 -2.39
N GLU A 164 -5.13 -5.91 -1.42
CA GLU A 164 -4.97 -4.46 -1.63
C GLU A 164 -3.79 -4.15 -2.54
N PHE A 165 -2.69 -4.88 -2.41
CA PHE A 165 -1.58 -4.72 -3.34
C PHE A 165 -2.02 -5.02 -4.77
N ARG A 166 -2.78 -6.11 -4.98
CA ARG A 166 -3.36 -6.45 -6.29
C ARG A 166 -4.28 -5.35 -6.80
N MET A 167 -5.18 -4.85 -5.96
CA MET A 167 -6.08 -3.73 -6.32
C MET A 167 -5.29 -2.47 -6.73
N LEU A 168 -4.27 -2.09 -5.96
CA LEU A 168 -3.42 -0.94 -6.27
C LEU A 168 -2.63 -1.17 -7.56
N HIS A 169 -2.12 -2.39 -7.77
CA HIS A 169 -1.42 -2.77 -8.99
C HIS A 169 -2.30 -2.67 -10.23
N ASP A 170 -3.51 -3.23 -10.17
CA ASP A 170 -4.42 -3.31 -11.31
C ASP A 170 -5.07 -1.96 -11.64
N LEU A 171 -5.43 -1.18 -10.61
CA LEU A 171 -6.15 0.08 -10.79
C LEU A 171 -5.22 1.30 -10.89
N LEU A 172 -4.05 1.28 -10.25
CA LEU A 172 -3.15 2.46 -10.20
C LEU A 172 -1.90 2.32 -11.07
N ALA A 173 -1.90 1.42 -12.06
CA ALA A 173 -0.82 1.30 -13.04
C ALA A 173 -0.49 2.62 -13.77
N PHE A 174 -1.45 3.55 -13.85
CA PHE A 174 -1.25 4.88 -14.43
C PHE A 174 -0.48 5.85 -13.51
N ASP A 175 -0.35 5.56 -12.21
CA ASP A 175 0.36 6.37 -11.20
C ASP A 175 1.55 5.60 -10.65
N ASP A 176 2.62 5.57 -11.44
CA ASP A 176 3.88 4.85 -11.15
C ASP A 176 4.47 5.18 -9.77
N GLY A 177 4.31 6.42 -9.30
CA GLY A 177 4.81 6.82 -7.98
C GLY A 177 4.09 6.12 -6.82
N THR A 178 2.77 6.03 -6.91
CA THR A 178 1.94 5.33 -5.91
C THR A 178 2.19 3.82 -5.98
N LEU A 179 2.30 3.26 -7.20
CA LEU A 179 2.56 1.84 -7.39
C LEU A 179 3.93 1.41 -6.86
N LYS A 180 4.99 2.18 -7.12
CA LYS A 180 6.33 1.93 -6.57
C LYS A 180 6.33 1.96 -5.04
N SER A 181 5.57 2.88 -4.46
CA SER A 181 5.42 2.97 -2.99
C SER A 181 4.74 1.70 -2.44
N ALA A 182 3.69 1.22 -3.09
CA ALA A 182 3.01 -0.02 -2.74
C ALA A 182 3.95 -1.24 -2.86
N GLN A 183 4.71 -1.35 -3.97
CA GLN A 183 5.69 -2.41 -4.18
C GLN A 183 6.77 -2.41 -3.09
N HIS A 184 7.34 -1.25 -2.78
CA HIS A 184 8.33 -1.13 -1.70
C HIS A 184 7.74 -1.53 -0.34
N SER A 185 6.53 -1.08 -0.02
CA SER A 185 5.84 -1.45 1.22
C SER A 185 5.65 -2.97 1.31
N THR A 186 5.14 -3.61 0.26
CA THR A 186 4.95 -5.07 0.21
C THR A 186 6.27 -5.84 0.30
N MET A 187 7.28 -5.48 -0.49
CA MET A 187 8.59 -6.13 -0.46
C MET A 187 9.26 -6.01 0.91
N HIS A 188 9.24 -4.82 1.49
CA HIS A 188 9.75 -4.58 2.84
C HIS A 188 9.03 -5.48 3.86
N SER A 189 7.71 -5.60 3.76
CA SER A 189 6.89 -6.40 4.67
C SER A 189 7.18 -7.90 4.55
N GLN A 190 7.38 -8.40 3.32
CA GLN A 190 7.78 -9.78 3.06
C GLN A 190 9.20 -10.10 3.56
N ILE A 191 10.15 -9.19 3.36
CA ILE A 191 11.55 -9.37 3.81
C ILE A 191 11.63 -9.36 5.34
N HIS A 192 10.79 -8.56 5.99
CA HIS A 192 10.81 -8.37 7.45
C HIS A 192 9.74 -9.18 8.20
N GLY A 193 9.02 -10.08 7.51
CA GLY A 193 8.06 -11.02 8.12
C GLY A 193 6.86 -10.35 8.80
N CYS A 194 6.40 -9.21 8.29
CA CYS A 194 5.37 -8.39 8.95
C CYS A 194 4.03 -8.44 8.20
N GLU A 195 2.99 -8.95 8.85
CA GLU A 195 1.60 -8.51 8.67
C GLU A 195 1.04 -8.09 10.06
N PRO A 196 0.93 -6.79 10.39
CA PRO A 196 0.14 -6.31 11.51
C PRO A 196 -1.31 -6.02 11.10
N SER A 197 -2.18 -6.19 12.10
CA SER A 197 -3.60 -5.86 12.08
C SER A 197 -3.85 -4.39 11.72
N LYS A 198 -4.94 -4.15 10.98
CA LYS A 198 -5.42 -2.83 10.53
C LYS A 198 -6.52 -2.24 11.41
N SER A 199 -6.85 -2.89 12.52
CA SER A 199 -7.87 -2.36 13.41
C SER A 199 -7.31 -1.13 14.15
N LYS A 200 -8.10 -0.06 14.23
CA LYS A 200 -7.76 1.14 15.04
C LYS A 200 -7.70 0.82 16.54
N ASP A 201 -8.21 -0.35 16.96
CA ASP A 201 -8.30 -0.80 18.34
C ASP A 201 -7.16 -1.74 18.76
N ASP A 202 -6.47 -2.38 17.82
CA ASP A 202 -5.20 -3.05 18.09
C ASP A 202 -4.10 -2.00 18.17
N LYS A 203 -4.04 -1.31 19.31
CA LYS A 203 -2.76 -0.81 19.79
C LYS A 203 -1.79 -2.00 19.70
N GLN A 204 -0.72 -1.85 18.95
CA GLN A 204 0.39 -2.79 18.91
C GLN A 204 0.96 -2.93 20.33
N GLU A 205 0.31 -3.71 21.17
CA GLU A 205 0.91 -4.23 22.37
C GLU A 205 1.92 -5.26 21.93
N ASN A 206 3.14 -5.10 22.41
CA ASN A 206 4.30 -5.90 22.06
C ASN A 206 4.09 -7.35 22.52
N LYS A 207 3.51 -8.18 21.66
CA LYS A 207 3.21 -9.57 21.99
C LYS A 207 4.43 -10.45 21.74
N ILE A 208 4.98 -10.96 22.83
CA ILE A 208 5.83 -12.16 22.83
C ILE A 208 4.88 -13.35 22.76
N VAL A 209 4.93 -14.13 21.69
CA VAL A 209 4.05 -15.30 21.50
C VAL A 209 4.91 -16.55 21.36
N GLN A 210 4.56 -17.58 22.12
CA GLN A 210 5.11 -18.92 21.93
C GLN A 210 4.26 -19.65 20.88
N ASP A 211 4.87 -20.16 19.83
CA ASP A 211 4.15 -20.97 18.86
C ASP A 211 3.82 -22.37 19.40
N LYS A 212 3.07 -23.13 18.60
CA LYS A 212 2.65 -24.50 18.93
C LYS A 212 3.82 -25.48 19.06
N ASP A 213 4.98 -25.12 18.51
CA ASP A 213 6.22 -25.90 18.55
C ASP A 213 7.14 -25.49 19.72
N GLY A 214 6.69 -24.54 20.56
CA GLY A 214 7.42 -24.05 21.72
C GLY A 214 8.46 -22.96 21.43
N LYS A 215 8.57 -22.48 20.18
CA LYS A 215 9.49 -21.40 19.77
C LYS A 215 8.87 -20.03 20.06
N TRP A 216 9.67 -19.14 20.63
CA TRP A 216 9.24 -17.79 21.02
C TRP A 216 9.47 -16.78 19.89
N HIS A 217 8.44 -16.02 19.56
CA HIS A 217 8.44 -14.97 18.56
C HIS A 217 8.16 -13.61 19.20
N VAL A 218 8.81 -12.55 18.70
CA VAL A 218 8.54 -11.17 19.10
C VAL A 218 7.98 -10.45 17.88
N TYR A 219 6.73 -10.02 17.94
CA TYR A 219 6.09 -9.28 16.85
C TYR A 219 6.32 -7.76 16.99
N ALA A 220 6.75 -7.15 15.88
CA ALA A 220 7.11 -5.77 15.51
C ALA A 220 7.15 -4.58 16.53
N ARG A 221 8.18 -3.74 16.31
CA ARG A 221 8.49 -2.37 16.81
C ARG A 221 8.00 -2.04 18.23
N PRO A 222 8.58 -2.70 19.23
CA PRO A 222 8.42 -2.25 20.59
C PRO A 222 8.99 -0.86 20.77
N ASP A 223 8.23 -0.03 21.50
CA ASP A 223 8.76 1.19 22.07
C ASP A 223 10.12 0.86 22.72
N PRO A 224 11.19 1.64 22.47
CA PRO A 224 12.52 1.30 22.95
C PRO A 224 12.58 0.96 24.45
N GLN A 225 11.72 1.58 25.28
CA GLN A 225 11.68 1.32 26.71
C GLN A 225 10.92 0.03 27.04
N GLU A 226 9.80 -0.23 26.37
CA GLU A 226 9.06 -1.49 26.53
C GLU A 226 9.88 -2.69 26.04
N PHE A 227 10.69 -2.47 25.01
CA PHE A 227 11.60 -3.48 24.50
C PHE A 227 12.72 -3.84 25.47
N GLU A 228 13.31 -2.85 26.14
CA GLU A 228 14.31 -3.11 27.17
C GLU A 228 13.73 -3.97 28.31
N LYS A 229 12.45 -3.77 28.66
CA LYS A 229 11.74 -4.61 29.63
C LYS A 229 11.56 -6.04 29.12
N ILE A 230 11.23 -6.23 27.85
CA ILE A 230 11.10 -7.54 27.20
C ILE A 230 12.44 -8.28 27.16
N VAL A 231 13.53 -7.60 26.78
CA VAL A 231 14.87 -8.18 26.75
C VAL A 231 15.34 -8.53 28.17
N ALA A 232 15.09 -7.66 29.15
CA ALA A 232 15.41 -7.93 30.56
C ALA A 232 14.62 -9.14 31.09
N PHE A 233 13.34 -9.23 30.77
CA PHE A 233 12.49 -10.38 31.10
C PHE A 233 13.03 -11.68 30.48
N ALA A 234 13.36 -11.66 29.19
CA ALA A 234 13.88 -12.83 28.49
C ALA A 234 15.25 -13.30 29.00
N LYS A 235 16.13 -12.35 29.36
CA LYS A 235 17.42 -12.65 30.00
C LYS A 235 17.22 -13.23 31.41
N GLY A 236 16.33 -12.65 32.21
CA GLY A 236 16.03 -13.12 33.57
C GLY A 236 15.41 -14.52 33.63
N ARG A 237 14.80 -14.98 32.52
CA ARG A 237 14.22 -16.32 32.37
C ARG A 237 15.11 -17.31 31.62
N GLY A 238 16.32 -16.92 31.19
CA GLY A 238 17.25 -17.77 30.43
C GLY A 238 16.78 -18.11 29.00
N ILE A 239 15.66 -17.57 28.54
CA ILE A 239 15.08 -17.84 27.21
C ILE A 239 15.75 -17.02 26.09
N TRP A 240 16.53 -16.00 26.46
CA TRP A 240 17.23 -15.11 25.52
C TRP A 240 18.21 -15.85 24.59
N GLU A 241 18.80 -16.97 25.02
CA GLU A 241 19.73 -17.75 24.20
C GLU A 241 19.06 -18.42 22.99
N GLY A 242 17.76 -18.71 23.05
CA GLY A 242 16.99 -19.29 21.96
C GLY A 242 16.45 -18.28 20.94
N MET A 243 16.60 -16.98 21.19
CA MET A 243 15.99 -15.90 20.40
C MET A 243 16.99 -15.27 19.41
N GLU A 244 17.69 -16.08 18.62
CA GLU A 244 18.71 -15.61 17.67
C GLU A 244 18.13 -14.67 16.59
N ASP A 245 16.93 -14.98 16.10
CA ASP A 245 16.24 -14.15 15.11
C ASP A 245 15.89 -12.76 15.71
N ALA A 246 15.50 -12.71 16.98
CA ALA A 246 15.24 -11.46 17.68
C ALA A 246 16.54 -10.67 17.93
N LYS A 247 17.63 -11.32 18.38
CA LYS A 247 18.95 -10.68 18.54
C LYS A 247 19.41 -10.03 17.23
N ARG A 248 19.31 -10.76 16.12
CA ARG A 248 19.65 -10.26 14.79
C ARG A 248 18.83 -9.04 14.40
N LEU A 249 17.51 -9.10 14.60
CA LEU A 249 16.60 -8.00 14.28
C LEU A 249 16.99 -6.72 15.05
N ILE A 250 17.39 -6.84 16.32
CA ILE A 250 17.81 -5.71 17.16
C ILE A 250 19.07 -5.06 16.63
N VAL A 251 20.06 -5.88 16.32
CA VAL A 251 21.34 -5.38 15.84
C VAL A 251 21.14 -4.68 14.49
N CYS A 252 20.31 -5.24 13.60
CA CYS A 252 19.91 -4.59 12.35
C CYS A 252 19.17 -3.26 12.57
N GLN A 253 18.20 -3.19 13.49
CA GLN A 253 17.46 -1.95 13.78
C GLN A 253 18.36 -0.86 14.35
N LYS A 254 19.26 -1.21 15.28
CA LYS A 254 20.26 -0.28 15.83
C LYS A 254 21.21 0.21 14.75
N GLU A 255 21.68 -0.68 13.87
CA GLU A 255 22.54 -0.32 12.75
C GLU A 255 21.83 0.67 11.80
N GLN A 256 20.59 0.39 11.39
CA GLN A 256 19.81 1.26 10.52
C GLN A 256 19.56 2.64 11.15
N GLY A 257 19.17 2.70 12.42
CA GLY A 257 18.97 3.96 13.13
C GLY A 257 20.25 4.80 13.21
N LEU A 258 21.40 4.16 13.46
CA LEU A 258 22.70 4.83 13.46
C LEU A 258 23.12 5.30 12.07
N LEU A 259 22.86 4.52 11.02
CA LEU A 259 23.14 4.90 9.63
C LEU A 259 22.32 6.13 9.21
N SER A 260 21.01 6.15 9.50
CA SER A 260 20.16 7.31 9.23
C SER A 260 20.62 8.56 9.99
N ALA A 261 20.97 8.41 11.27
CA ALA A 261 21.49 9.51 12.07
C ALA A 261 22.85 10.02 11.55
N LEU A 262 23.72 9.11 11.08
CA LEU A 262 25.01 9.46 10.49
C LEU A 262 24.83 10.22 9.17
N GLN A 263 23.91 9.78 8.31
CA GLN A 263 23.59 10.47 7.05
C GLN A 263 23.06 11.89 7.29
N PHE A 264 22.17 12.06 8.27
CA PHE A 264 21.67 13.37 8.67
C PHE A 264 22.80 14.27 9.19
N GLN A 265 23.62 13.79 10.14
CA GLN A 265 24.72 14.56 10.71
C GLN A 265 25.82 14.89 9.69
N THR A 266 26.02 14.03 8.68
CA THR A 266 26.95 14.31 7.58
C THR A 266 26.48 15.52 6.78
N ARG A 267 25.19 15.57 6.42
CA ARG A 267 24.60 16.71 5.71
C ARG A 267 24.66 18.00 6.54
N GLU A 268 24.44 17.88 7.85
CA GLU A 268 24.50 19.01 8.77
C GLU A 268 25.94 19.54 8.94
N ALA A 269 26.93 18.65 9.04
CA ALA A 269 28.35 19.01 9.10
C ALA A 269 28.82 19.79 7.86
N HIS A 270 28.29 19.47 6.68
CA HIS A 270 28.59 20.21 5.45
C HIS A 270 27.95 21.60 5.38
N ARG A 271 26.86 21.83 6.14
CA ARG A 271 26.15 23.12 6.18
C ARG A 271 26.70 24.08 7.24
N LEU A 272 27.38 23.56 8.26
CA LEU A 272 27.96 24.36 9.34
C LEU A 272 29.15 25.18 8.84
N LYS A 273 29.04 26.51 8.92
CA LYS A 273 30.15 27.45 8.68
C LYS A 273 31.08 27.62 9.88
N ASP A 274 30.61 27.26 11.08
CA ASP A 274 31.37 27.31 12.33
C ASP A 274 32.26 26.07 12.47
N HIS A 275 33.58 26.28 12.37
CA HIS A 275 34.57 25.21 12.41
C HIS A 275 34.60 24.45 13.75
N LYS A 276 34.30 25.10 14.88
CA LYS A 276 34.29 24.41 16.20
C LYS A 276 33.11 23.44 16.29
N LYS A 277 31.93 23.88 15.83
CA LYS A 277 30.72 23.02 15.77
C LYS A 277 30.88 21.88 14.77
N ALA A 278 31.49 22.14 13.61
CA ALA A 278 31.78 21.11 12.62
C ALA A 278 32.74 20.03 13.16
N THR A 279 33.80 20.42 13.90
CA THR A 279 34.74 19.47 14.52
C THR A 279 34.06 18.62 15.60
N ALA A 280 33.24 19.23 16.47
CA ALA A 280 32.48 18.49 17.48
C ALA A 280 31.51 17.47 16.85
N LEU A 281 30.82 17.87 15.77
CA LEU A 281 29.89 16.98 15.06
C LEU A 281 30.63 15.82 14.37
N ARG A 282 31.81 16.06 13.78
CA ARG A 282 32.67 15.01 13.21
C ARG A 282 33.14 14.01 14.27
N ALA A 283 33.46 14.46 15.48
CA ALA A 283 33.81 13.56 16.59
C ALA A 283 32.62 12.67 16.98
N GLN A 284 31.40 13.21 17.03
CA GLN A 284 30.19 12.41 17.26
C GLN A 284 29.94 11.39 16.14
N MET A 285 30.17 11.79 14.88
CA MET A 285 30.07 10.88 13.74
C MET A 285 31.07 9.72 13.84
N ALA A 286 32.32 9.98 14.26
CA ALA A 286 33.34 8.95 14.44
C ALA A 286 32.94 7.91 15.51
N VAL A 287 32.34 8.36 16.62
CA VAL A 287 31.80 7.46 17.66
C VAL A 287 30.68 6.58 17.09
N LYS A 288 29.75 7.15 16.31
CA LYS A 288 28.68 6.38 15.67
C LYS A 288 29.20 5.39 14.62
N GLN A 289 30.22 5.75 13.86
CA GLN A 289 30.88 4.83 12.92
C GLN A 289 31.55 3.65 13.63
N ALA A 290 32.21 3.89 14.76
CA ALA A 290 32.77 2.82 15.59
C ALA A 290 31.69 1.88 16.13
N LEU A 291 30.54 2.43 16.56
CA LEU A 291 29.40 1.64 17.02
C LEU A 291 28.77 0.80 15.90
N ILE A 292 28.62 1.36 14.70
CA ILE A 292 28.15 0.61 13.51
C ILE A 292 29.11 -0.55 13.21
N LYS A 293 30.42 -0.33 13.29
CA LYS A 293 31.42 -1.39 13.08
C LYS A 293 31.25 -2.52 14.10
N GLN A 294 31.09 -2.18 15.37
CA GLN A 294 30.86 -3.17 16.44
C GLN A 294 29.56 -3.97 16.23
N LEU A 295 28.47 -3.33 15.81
CA LEU A 295 27.21 -4.02 15.51
C LEU A 295 27.34 -4.97 14.31
N LYS A 296 28.13 -4.61 13.29
CA LYS A 296 28.43 -5.51 12.17
C LYS A 296 29.22 -6.74 12.58
N GLU A 297 30.17 -6.58 13.50
CA GLU A 297 30.92 -7.70 14.08
C GLU A 297 30.01 -8.61 14.91
N GLU A 298 29.08 -8.04 15.68
CA GLU A 298 28.05 -8.78 16.42
C GLU A 298 27.10 -9.56 15.49
N MET A 299 26.66 -8.95 14.38
CA MET A 299 25.88 -9.64 13.34
C MET A 299 26.62 -10.84 12.75
N ALA A 300 27.90 -10.66 12.44
CA ALA A 300 28.73 -11.73 11.89
C ALA A 300 28.88 -12.89 12.88
N ALA A 301 29.06 -12.58 14.18
CA ALA A 301 29.15 -13.59 15.23
C ALA A 301 27.82 -14.37 15.40
N ILE A 302 26.68 -13.69 15.33
CA ILE A 302 25.35 -14.33 15.37
C ILE A 302 25.18 -15.27 14.17
N GLY A 303 25.58 -14.83 12.97
CA GLY A 303 25.54 -15.66 11.75
C GLY A 303 26.39 -16.92 11.88
N ALA A 304 27.65 -16.78 12.31
CA ALA A 304 28.56 -17.90 12.50
C ALA A 304 28.07 -18.91 13.56
N ALA A 305 27.46 -18.43 14.65
CA ALA A 305 26.87 -19.28 15.68
C ALA A 305 25.71 -20.13 15.14
N ARG A 306 24.87 -19.55 14.28
CA ARG A 306 23.75 -20.26 13.63
C ARG A 306 24.25 -21.34 12.68
N GLU A 307 25.23 -21.03 11.84
CA GLU A 307 25.84 -22.00 10.91
C GLU A 307 26.48 -23.17 11.66
N ALA A 308 27.16 -22.89 12.78
CA ALA A 308 27.73 -23.93 13.64
C ALA A 308 26.65 -24.84 14.26
N LYS A 309 25.53 -24.26 14.74
CA LYS A 309 24.39 -25.03 15.26
C LYS A 309 23.73 -25.89 14.19
N GLU A 310 23.57 -25.36 12.99
CA GLU A 310 22.96 -26.09 11.87
C GLU A 310 23.85 -27.25 11.42
N LYS A 311 25.16 -27.04 11.33
CA LYS A 311 26.13 -28.09 11.05
C LYS A 311 26.11 -29.20 12.11
N ALA A 312 26.09 -28.84 13.39
CA ALA A 312 25.98 -29.81 14.48
C ALA A 312 24.68 -30.62 14.42
N ARG A 313 23.55 -29.98 14.07
CA ARG A 313 22.26 -30.66 13.88
C ARG A 313 22.30 -31.65 12.71
N LEU A 314 22.90 -31.28 11.58
CA LEU A 314 23.05 -32.16 10.42
C LEU A 314 23.95 -33.36 10.73
N GLU A 315 25.05 -33.16 11.46
CA GLU A 315 25.90 -34.27 11.92
C GLU A 315 25.19 -35.21 12.90
N ALA A 316 24.40 -34.65 13.83
CA ALA A 316 23.59 -35.45 14.75
C ALA A 316 22.52 -36.27 14.01
N ALA A 317 21.87 -35.70 12.99
CA ALA A 317 20.90 -36.39 12.16
C ALA A 317 21.53 -37.57 11.39
N LYS A 318 22.72 -37.37 10.80
CA LYS A 318 23.47 -38.44 10.12
C LYS A 318 23.81 -39.59 11.07
N LYS A 319 24.30 -39.28 12.27
CA LYS A 319 24.59 -40.29 13.31
C LYS A 319 23.34 -41.06 13.73
N ALA A 320 22.20 -40.38 13.83
CA ALA A 320 20.92 -41.02 14.17
C ALA A 320 20.45 -41.97 13.07
N ASP A 321 20.59 -41.59 11.79
CA ASP A 321 20.23 -42.45 10.65
C ASP A 321 21.15 -43.67 10.51
N GLU A 322 22.45 -43.51 10.73
CA GLU A 322 23.38 -44.64 10.79
C GLU A 322 23.04 -45.62 11.93
N ALA A 323 22.67 -45.10 13.10
CA ALA A 323 22.24 -45.94 14.21
C ALA A 323 20.93 -46.69 13.92
N ARG A 324 19.99 -46.06 13.19
CA ARG A 324 18.74 -46.71 12.74
C ARG A 324 19.02 -47.82 11.73
N LYS A 325 19.90 -47.60 10.75
CA LYS A 325 20.32 -48.63 9.79
C LYS A 325 20.95 -49.84 10.48
N LYS A 326 21.89 -49.62 11.40
CA LYS A 326 22.53 -50.71 12.17
C LYS A 326 21.53 -51.52 13.01
N LYS A 327 20.53 -50.85 13.61
CA LYS A 327 19.45 -51.55 14.34
C LYS A 327 18.56 -52.38 13.42
N ALA A 328 18.20 -51.86 12.25
CA ALA A 328 17.40 -52.57 11.27
C ALA A 328 18.13 -53.84 10.75
N GLU A 329 19.43 -53.72 10.42
CA GLU A 329 20.26 -54.85 9.99
C GLU A 329 20.39 -55.94 11.08
N GLN A 330 20.56 -55.54 12.35
CA GLN A 330 20.58 -56.49 13.48
C GLN A 330 19.23 -57.20 13.70
N GLU A 331 18.12 -56.50 13.49
CA GLU A 331 16.78 -57.08 13.61
C GLU A 331 16.49 -58.06 12.46
N GLU A 332 16.93 -57.74 11.25
CA GLU A 332 16.82 -58.62 10.08
C GLU A 332 17.66 -59.90 10.23
N ALA A 333 18.90 -59.77 10.74
CA ALA A 333 19.76 -60.91 11.06
C ALA A 333 19.16 -61.84 12.13
N ARG A 334 18.47 -61.28 13.14
CA ARG A 334 17.73 -62.05 14.16
C ARG A 334 16.52 -62.79 13.58
N LYS A 335 15.80 -62.19 12.62
CA LYS A 335 14.66 -62.84 11.94
C LYS A 335 15.10 -64.00 11.05
N GLN A 336 16.27 -63.91 10.41
CA GLN A 336 16.81 -65.00 9.58
C GLN A 336 17.29 -66.21 10.40
N SER A 337 17.73 -66.01 11.64
CA SER A 337 18.20 -67.08 12.53
C SER A 337 17.08 -67.80 13.30
N GLN A 338 15.83 -67.34 13.20
CA GLN A 338 14.65 -67.96 13.82
C GLN A 338 13.78 -68.78 12.85
N LYS A 339 14.17 -68.94 11.57
CA LYS A 339 13.46 -69.84 10.66
C LYS A 339 13.67 -71.31 11.10
N PRO A 340 12.61 -72.06 11.46
CA PRO A 340 12.73 -73.47 11.78
C PRO A 340 13.11 -74.26 10.53
N LYS A 341 14.00 -75.25 10.70
CA LYS A 341 14.36 -76.22 9.65
C LYS A 341 13.21 -77.16 9.34
#